data_AF-I4CR32-F1
#
_entry.id   AF-I4CR32-F1
#
_cell.length_a   1.000
_cell.length_b   1.000
_cell.length_c   1.000
_cell.angle_alpha   90.00
_cell.angle_beta   90.00
_cell.angle_gamma   90.00
#
_symmetry.space_group_name_H-M   'P 1'
#
loop_
_entity.id
_entity.type
_entity.pdbx_description
1 polymer ?
#
loop_
_entity_poly.entity_id
_entity_poly.type
_entity_poly.pdbx_seq_one_letter_code
_entity_poly.pdbx_strand_id
1 'polypeptide(L)'
;MSKLFTDKASGKDNQRPQLEALLSFVREGDTVVVHSMDRLARNLDDLRRLVQKLTQRGVRIEFLKEGLVFTGEDSPMANLMLSVMGAFAEFERALIRERQREGIALAKQRGAYRGRKKALSDEQAATLRQRATAGEPKAQLAREFNISRETLYQYLRTDD
;
A
#
# COMPACT_ATOMS: atom_id res chain seq x y z
N MET A 1 7.89 23.67 26.68
CA MET A 1 8.84 23.74 25.55
C MET A 1 8.17 23.15 24.32
N SER A 2 8.23 23.82 23.17
CA SER A 2 7.75 23.26 21.90
C SER A 2 8.83 22.37 21.27
N LYS A 3 8.42 21.27 20.63
CA LYS A 3 9.31 20.35 19.92
C LYS A 3 8.71 20.00 18.56
N LEU A 4 9.52 20.09 17.51
CA LEU A 4 9.12 19.76 16.14
C LEU A 4 9.54 18.33 15.78
N PHE A 5 8.64 17.58 15.17
CA PHE A 5 8.86 16.23 14.66
C PHE A 5 8.58 16.21 13.16
N THR A 6 9.44 15.57 12.37
CA THR A 6 9.30 15.55 10.91
C THR A 6 9.67 14.18 10.34
N ASP A 7 8.68 13.41 9.93
CA ASP A 7 8.90 12.17 9.17
C ASP A 7 9.07 12.48 7.68
N LYS A 8 9.89 11.69 6.99
CA LYS A 8 9.92 11.61 5.53
C LYS A 8 9.13 10.39 5.08
N ALA A 9 7.97 10.62 4.46
CA ALA A 9 7.23 9.55 3.81
C ALA A 9 7.87 9.24 2.44
N SER A 10 8.81 8.31 2.40
CA SER A 10 9.11 7.59 1.16
C SER A 10 8.07 6.46 1.06
N GLY A 11 7.29 6.41 -0.01
CA GLY A 11 6.20 5.42 -0.17
C GLY A 11 6.62 3.94 -0.13
N LYS A 12 7.92 3.66 0.05
CA LYS A 12 8.51 2.33 0.18
C LYS A 12 8.73 1.91 1.63
N ASP A 13 8.74 2.82 2.60
CA ASP A 13 9.08 2.52 3.99
C ASP A 13 7.92 2.77 4.95
N ASN A 14 7.58 1.73 5.71
CA ASN A 14 6.48 1.77 6.66
C ASN A 14 6.87 2.41 7.99
N GLN A 15 8.16 2.63 8.24
CA GLN A 15 8.65 3.16 9.52
C GLN A 15 8.36 4.66 9.67
N ARG A 16 7.89 5.06 10.86
CA ARG A 16 7.62 6.46 11.24
C ARG A 16 8.28 6.81 12.57
N PRO A 17 9.62 6.83 12.62
CA PRO A 17 10.36 7.00 13.86
C PRO A 17 10.06 8.35 14.54
N GLN A 18 9.74 9.40 13.77
CA GLN A 18 9.43 10.71 14.37
C GLN A 18 8.01 10.76 14.93
N LEU A 19 7.04 10.07 14.33
CA LEU A 19 5.73 9.85 14.95
C LEU A 19 5.88 9.08 16.26
N GLU A 20 6.64 8.00 16.29
CA GLU A 20 6.86 7.22 17.53
C GLU A 20 7.55 8.06 18.62
N ALA A 21 8.54 8.87 18.23
CA ALA A 21 9.19 9.81 19.13
C ALA A 21 8.21 10.87 19.66
N LEU A 22 7.33 11.41 18.81
CA LEU A 22 6.27 12.34 19.22
C LEU A 22 5.33 11.69 20.22
N LEU A 23 4.84 10.49 19.93
CA LEU A 23 3.93 9.75 20.80
C LEU A 23 4.56 9.46 22.17
N SER A 24 5.87 9.22 22.21
CA SER A 24 6.62 8.99 23.46
C SER A 24 6.93 10.29 24.22
N PHE A 25 7.02 11.42 23.52
CA PHE A 25 7.36 12.71 24.08
C PHE A 25 6.18 13.40 24.76
N VAL A 26 5.00 13.37 24.13
CA VAL A 26 3.80 14.09 24.59
C VAL A 26 3.26 13.51 25.90
N ARG A 27 2.70 14.39 26.73
CA ARG A 27 2.13 14.12 28.05
C ARG A 27 0.73 14.72 28.14
N GLU A 28 -0.01 14.31 29.17
CA GLU A 28 -1.31 14.90 29.48
C GLU A 28 -1.21 16.44 29.57
N GLY A 29 -2.18 17.13 28.97
CA GLY A 29 -2.21 18.59 28.86
C GLY A 29 -1.43 19.17 27.69
N ASP A 30 -0.61 18.38 26.98
CA ASP A 30 0.09 18.84 25.79
C ASP A 30 -0.89 19.05 24.61
N THR A 31 -0.47 19.88 23.65
CA THR A 31 -1.14 20.03 22.35
C THR A 31 -0.23 19.59 21.22
N VAL A 32 -0.69 18.62 20.43
CA VAL A 32 -0.07 18.20 19.18
C VAL A 32 -0.68 19.01 18.04
N VAL A 33 0.11 19.92 17.47
CA VAL A 33 -0.29 20.70 16.29
C VAL A 33 0.20 20.00 15.03
N VAL A 34 -0.72 19.70 14.13
CA VAL A 34 -0.46 19.07 12.84
C VAL A 34 -0.98 19.98 11.74
N HIS A 35 -0.22 20.11 10.65
CA HIS A 35 -0.67 20.90 9.51
C HIS A 35 -1.96 20.34 8.87
N SER A 36 -2.04 19.03 8.62
CA SER A 36 -3.22 18.40 8.02
C SER A 36 -3.33 16.92 8.37
N MET A 37 -4.52 16.34 8.22
CA MET A 37 -4.79 14.95 8.59
C MET A 37 -3.96 13.92 7.82
N ASP A 38 -3.73 14.15 6.52
CA ASP A 38 -2.92 13.30 5.65
C ASP A 38 -1.43 13.27 6.05
N ARG A 39 -0.96 14.25 6.83
CA ARG A 39 0.39 14.28 7.39
C ARG A 39 0.49 13.52 8.71
N LEU A 40 -0.62 13.38 9.44
CA LEU A 40 -0.64 12.58 10.67
C LEU A 40 -0.84 11.09 10.37
N ALA A 41 -1.66 10.73 9.39
CA ALA A 41 -2.11 9.36 9.21
C ALA A 41 -2.14 8.91 7.74
N ARG A 42 -1.90 7.61 7.50
CA ARG A 42 -1.89 7.05 6.13
C ARG A 42 -3.27 6.74 5.58
N ASN A 43 -4.24 6.56 6.47
CA ASN A 43 -5.62 6.29 6.14
C ASN A 43 -6.49 6.71 7.34
N LEU A 44 -7.81 6.60 7.16
CA LEU A 44 -8.76 6.92 8.21
C LEU A 44 -8.54 6.09 9.48
N ASP A 45 -8.39 4.77 9.37
CA ASP A 45 -8.30 3.90 10.55
C ASP A 45 -7.08 4.24 11.40
N ASP A 46 -5.97 4.55 10.75
CA ASP A 46 -4.74 5.06 11.36
C ASP A 46 -5.00 6.43 12.03
N LEU A 47 -5.71 7.34 11.35
CA LEU A 47 -6.08 8.64 11.90
C LEU A 47 -6.93 8.50 13.17
N ARG A 48 -8.02 7.73 13.09
CA ARG A 48 -8.91 7.46 14.21
C ARG A 48 -8.15 6.86 15.39
N ARG A 49 -7.28 5.88 15.14
CA ARG A 49 -6.48 5.23 16.18
C ARG A 49 -5.50 6.21 16.83
N LEU A 50 -4.81 7.04 16.06
CA LEU A 50 -3.85 8.03 16.58
C LEU A 50 -4.56 9.11 17.38
N VAL A 51 -5.69 9.61 16.88
CA VAL A 51 -6.51 10.60 17.59
C VAL A 51 -6.98 10.03 18.93
N GLN A 52 -7.61 8.85 18.92
CA GLN A 52 -8.08 8.19 20.15
C GLN A 52 -6.95 7.93 21.14
N LYS A 53 -5.79 7.44 20.68
CA LYS A 53 -4.63 7.14 21.53
C LYS A 53 -4.10 8.37 22.27
N LEU A 54 -4.08 9.51 21.59
CA LEU A 54 -3.60 10.77 22.16
C LEU A 54 -4.65 11.40 23.07
N THR A 55 -5.91 11.46 22.63
CA THR A 55 -6.98 12.05 23.42
C THR A 55 -7.30 11.28 24.70
N GLN A 56 -7.23 9.95 24.69
CA GLN A 56 -7.32 9.11 25.89
C GLN A 56 -6.20 9.38 26.92
N ARG A 57 -5.09 9.96 26.48
CA ARG A 57 -3.98 10.39 27.35
C ARG A 57 -4.11 11.86 27.77
N GLY A 58 -5.25 12.51 27.52
CA GLY A 58 -5.48 13.93 27.77
C GLY A 58 -4.63 14.85 26.91
N VAL A 59 -4.19 14.39 25.73
CA VAL A 59 -3.45 15.21 24.76
C VAL A 59 -4.44 15.83 23.77
N ARG A 60 -4.37 17.15 23.61
CA ARG A 60 -5.11 17.87 22.57
C ARG A 60 -4.44 17.71 21.22
N ILE A 61 -5.21 17.55 20.14
CA ILE A 61 -4.71 17.56 18.76
C ILE A 61 -5.39 18.67 18.00
N GLU A 62 -4.62 19.43 17.21
CA GLU A 62 -5.11 20.50 16.37
C GLU A 62 -4.62 20.31 14.92
N PHE A 63 -5.56 20.33 13.98
CA PHE A 63 -5.31 20.25 12.55
C PHE A 63 -5.53 21.63 11.92
N LEU A 64 -4.44 22.26 11.48
CA LEU A 64 -4.47 23.65 11.01
C LEU A 64 -5.27 23.82 9.70
N LYS A 65 -5.06 22.91 8.74
CA LYS A 65 -5.71 22.98 7.42
C LYS A 65 -7.20 22.71 7.51
N GLU A 66 -7.61 21.73 8.31
CA GLU A 66 -9.02 21.37 8.48
C GLU A 66 -9.75 22.24 9.52
N GLY A 67 -9.02 23.01 10.33
CA GLY A 67 -9.59 23.81 11.41
C GLY A 67 -10.20 22.97 12.54
N LEU A 68 -9.64 21.78 12.78
CA LEU A 68 -10.22 20.78 13.70
C LEU A 68 -9.39 20.58 14.95
N VAL A 69 -10.11 20.37 16.05
CA VAL A 69 -9.54 20.22 17.38
C VAL A 69 -10.16 19.00 18.05
N PHE A 70 -9.31 18.17 18.65
CA PHE A 70 -9.69 16.98 19.41
C PHE A 70 -9.08 17.08 20.81
N THR A 71 -9.90 17.15 21.84
CA THR A 71 -9.44 17.34 23.24
C THR A 71 -9.61 16.10 24.11
N GLY A 72 -10.36 15.08 23.67
CA GLY A 72 -10.63 13.89 24.47
C GLY A 72 -11.75 14.03 25.48
N GLU A 73 -12.24 15.24 25.71
CA GLU A 73 -13.62 15.43 26.16
C GLU A 73 -14.51 14.80 25.07
N ASP A 74 -15.42 13.93 25.48
CA ASP A 74 -16.42 13.32 24.60
C ASP A 74 -17.22 14.46 23.94
N SER A 75 -16.75 14.91 22.79
CA SER A 75 -17.49 15.76 21.89
C SER A 75 -18.10 14.83 20.86
N PRO A 76 -19.41 14.53 20.95
CA PRO A 76 -20.12 13.80 19.91
C PRO A 76 -19.83 14.34 18.50
N MET A 77 -19.55 15.64 18.40
CA MET A 77 -19.16 16.30 17.16
C MET A 77 -17.80 15.83 16.63
N ALA A 78 -16.78 15.70 17.49
CA ALA A 78 -15.46 15.21 17.09
C ALA A 78 -15.53 13.76 16.58
N ASN A 79 -16.29 12.90 17.27
CA ASN A 79 -16.53 11.52 16.86
C ASN A 79 -17.32 11.43 15.55
N LEU A 80 -18.37 12.26 15.39
CA LEU A 80 -19.13 12.36 14.15
C LEU A 80 -18.22 12.80 12.98
N MET A 81 -17.39 13.81 13.21
CA MET A 81 -16.55 14.38 12.15
C MET A 81 -15.47 13.40 11.67
N LEU A 82 -14.84 12.66 12.60
CA LEU A 82 -13.94 11.55 12.22
C LEU A 82 -14.69 10.47 11.43
N SER A 83 -15.91 10.13 11.83
CA SER A 83 -16.73 9.13 11.12
C SER A 83 -17.08 9.58 9.71
N VAL A 84 -17.47 10.85 9.53
CA VAL A 84 -17.80 11.45 8.23
C VAL A 84 -16.58 11.50 7.32
N MET A 85 -15.44 11.99 7.82
CA MET A 85 -14.18 12.02 7.05
C MET A 85 -13.76 10.62 6.62
N GLY A 86 -14.05 9.64 7.47
CA GLY A 86 -13.86 8.25 7.17
C GLY A 86 -14.67 7.69 6.04
N ALA A 87 -15.98 7.88 6.13
CA ALA A 87 -16.90 7.50 5.08
C ALA A 87 -16.51 8.16 3.74
N PHE A 88 -16.07 9.41 3.76
CA PHE A 88 -15.63 10.12 2.56
C PHE A 88 -14.35 9.51 1.96
N ALA A 89 -13.35 9.17 2.77
CA ALA A 89 -12.12 8.53 2.29
C ALA A 89 -12.35 7.11 1.75
N GLU A 90 -13.33 6.37 2.27
CA GLU A 90 -13.77 5.09 1.71
C GLU A 90 -14.52 5.26 0.40
N PHE A 91 -15.41 6.24 0.34
CA PHE A 91 -16.15 6.61 -0.86
C PHE A 91 -15.23 7.01 -2.02
N GLU A 92 -14.25 7.89 -1.79
CA GLU A 92 -13.27 8.27 -2.81
C GLU A 92 -12.46 7.06 -3.30
N ARG A 93 -12.03 6.18 -2.38
CA ARG A 93 -11.35 4.92 -2.73
C ARG A 93 -12.25 4.01 -3.57
N ALA A 94 -13.55 3.97 -3.30
CA ALA A 94 -14.49 3.20 -4.10
C ALA A 94 -14.61 3.76 -5.54
N LEU A 95 -14.75 5.08 -5.68
CA LEU A 95 -14.82 5.75 -6.99
C LEU A 95 -13.55 5.55 -7.83
N ILE A 96 -12.36 5.63 -7.22
CA ILE A 96 -11.10 5.38 -7.93
C ILE A 96 -11.05 3.94 -8.47
N ARG A 97 -11.45 2.94 -7.64
CA ARG A 97 -11.49 1.54 -8.07
C ARG A 97 -12.52 1.31 -9.18
N GLU A 98 -13.65 1.99 -9.12
CA GLU A 98 -14.69 1.91 -10.15
C GLU A 98 -14.17 2.40 -11.50
N ARG A 99 -13.60 3.61 -11.56
CA ARG A 99 -12.98 4.14 -12.79
C ARG A 99 -11.85 3.25 -13.30
N GLN A 100 -11.06 2.66 -12.39
CA GLN A 100 -10.01 1.71 -12.78
C GLN A 100 -10.62 0.47 -13.46
N ARG A 101 -11.70 -0.09 -12.93
CA ARG A 101 -12.38 -1.24 -13.55
C ARG A 101 -12.93 -0.89 -14.93
N GLU A 102 -13.54 0.28 -15.08
CA GLU A 102 -14.01 0.77 -16.38
C GLU A 102 -12.87 0.90 -17.38
N GLY A 103 -11.75 1.50 -16.97
CA GLY A 103 -10.54 1.60 -17.78
C GLY A 103 -9.97 0.24 -18.19
N ILE A 104 -9.93 -0.72 -17.26
CA ILE A 104 -9.53 -2.10 -17.54
C ILE A 104 -10.48 -2.77 -18.54
N ALA A 105 -11.79 -2.57 -18.40
CA ALA A 105 -12.78 -3.14 -19.32
C ALA A 105 -12.59 -2.60 -20.75
N LEU A 106 -12.41 -1.29 -20.91
CA LEU A 106 -12.11 -0.65 -22.18
C LEU A 106 -10.78 -1.15 -22.78
N ALA A 107 -9.73 -1.28 -21.95
CA ALA A 107 -8.44 -1.80 -22.39
C ALA A 107 -8.49 -3.27 -22.80
N LYS A 108 -9.32 -4.10 -22.13
CA LYS A 108 -9.60 -5.48 -22.53
C LYS A 108 -10.34 -5.55 -23.88
N GLN A 109 -11.38 -4.74 -24.07
CA GLN A 109 -12.12 -4.67 -25.33
C GLN A 109 -11.21 -4.27 -26.51
N ARG A 110 -10.26 -3.36 -26.27
CA ARG A 110 -9.27 -2.92 -27.27
C ARG A 110 -8.08 -3.89 -27.44
N GLY A 111 -8.04 -5.01 -26.71
CA GLY A 111 -6.97 -6.02 -26.81
C GLY A 111 -5.61 -5.56 -26.29
N ALA A 112 -5.55 -4.57 -25.40
CA ALA A 112 -4.29 -4.01 -24.89
C ALA A 112 -3.52 -5.00 -23.99
N TYR A 113 -4.20 -5.93 -23.32
CA TYR A 113 -3.58 -6.94 -22.46
C TYR A 113 -3.09 -8.13 -23.29
N ARG A 114 -1.77 -8.24 -23.48
CA ARG A 114 -1.12 -9.36 -24.20
C ARG A 114 -0.54 -10.44 -23.28
N GLY A 115 -0.96 -10.45 -22.01
CA GLY A 115 -0.42 -11.35 -20.99
C GLY A 115 1.03 -11.06 -20.63
N ARG A 116 1.62 -11.93 -19.79
CA ARG A 116 3.04 -11.90 -19.47
C ARG A 116 3.84 -12.27 -20.72
N LYS A 117 4.89 -11.51 -21.05
CA LYS A 117 5.83 -11.90 -22.12
C LYS A 117 6.38 -13.30 -21.83
N LYS A 118 6.41 -14.17 -22.84
CA LYS A 118 7.04 -15.50 -22.77
C LYS A 118 8.49 -15.34 -22.29
N ALA A 119 8.94 -16.23 -21.41
CA ALA A 119 10.29 -16.18 -20.84
C ALA A 119 11.37 -16.61 -21.86
N LEU A 120 11.00 -17.53 -22.76
CA LEU A 120 11.82 -18.01 -23.87
C LEU A 120 11.16 -17.69 -25.20
N SER A 121 11.98 -17.45 -26.24
CA SER A 121 11.51 -17.45 -27.63
C SER A 121 11.05 -18.85 -28.04
N ASP A 122 10.30 -18.94 -29.15
CA ASP A 122 9.82 -20.24 -29.64
C ASP A 122 10.98 -21.16 -30.04
N GLU A 123 12.08 -20.61 -30.56
CA GLU A 123 13.33 -21.35 -30.83
C GLU A 123 13.99 -21.85 -29.55
N GLN A 124 14.13 -20.99 -28.53
CA GLN A 124 14.70 -21.38 -27.25
C GLN A 124 13.86 -22.47 -26.56
N ALA A 125 12.53 -22.37 -26.64
CA ALA A 125 11.63 -23.38 -26.12
C ALA A 125 11.76 -24.72 -26.87
N ALA A 126 11.95 -24.70 -28.19
CA ALA A 126 12.20 -25.90 -28.99
C ALA A 126 13.54 -26.56 -28.61
N THR A 127 14.61 -25.79 -28.50
CA THR A 127 15.92 -26.29 -28.05
C THR A 127 15.85 -26.86 -26.63
N LEU A 128 15.14 -26.18 -25.71
CA LEU A 128 14.93 -26.67 -24.36
C LEU A 128 14.23 -28.04 -24.35
N ARG A 129 13.17 -28.21 -25.14
CA ARG A 129 12.45 -29.48 -25.28
C ARG A 129 13.35 -30.58 -25.84
N GLN A 130 14.06 -30.30 -26.93
CA GLN A 130 14.96 -31.28 -27.55
C GLN A 130 16.02 -31.79 -26.56
N ARG A 131 16.66 -30.87 -25.83
CA ARG A 131 17.67 -31.19 -24.82
C ARG A 131 17.10 -31.95 -23.62
N ALA A 132 15.88 -31.59 -23.20
CA ALA A 132 15.18 -32.34 -22.15
C ALA A 132 14.84 -33.77 -22.58
N THR A 133 14.42 -33.98 -23.84
CA THR A 133 14.15 -35.31 -24.41
C THR A 133 15.43 -36.13 -24.58
N ALA A 134 16.56 -35.49 -24.87
CA ALA A 134 17.88 -36.12 -24.90
C ALA A 134 18.38 -36.59 -23.50
N GLY A 135 17.61 -36.35 -22.44
CA GLY A 135 17.89 -36.83 -21.09
C GLY A 135 18.73 -35.88 -20.25
N GLU A 136 18.97 -34.64 -20.70
CA GLU A 136 19.76 -33.68 -19.94
C GLU A 136 19.08 -33.31 -18.61
N PRO A 137 19.86 -33.09 -17.52
CA PRO A 137 19.30 -32.78 -16.21
C PRO A 137 18.47 -31.48 -16.23
N LYS A 138 17.18 -31.59 -15.91
CA LYS A 138 16.22 -30.46 -15.89
C LYS A 138 16.68 -29.29 -15.01
N ALA A 139 17.41 -29.56 -13.93
CA ALA A 139 17.95 -28.50 -13.05
C ALA A 139 19.07 -27.70 -13.70
N GLN A 140 19.88 -28.34 -14.56
CA GLN A 140 20.93 -27.68 -15.33
C GLN A 140 20.31 -26.85 -16.45
N LEU A 141 19.38 -27.43 -17.21
CA LEU A 141 18.65 -26.72 -18.27
C LEU A 141 17.92 -25.46 -17.74
N ALA A 142 17.27 -25.54 -16.57
CA ALA A 142 16.63 -24.37 -15.97
C ALA A 142 17.63 -23.20 -15.74
N ARG A 143 18.84 -23.50 -15.26
CA ARG A 143 19.89 -22.49 -15.03
C ARG A 143 20.42 -21.92 -16.34
N GLU A 144 20.70 -22.79 -17.32
CA GLU A 144 21.25 -22.36 -18.62
C GLU A 144 20.29 -21.47 -19.40
N PHE A 145 18.99 -21.79 -19.37
CA PHE A 145 17.95 -20.98 -19.99
C PHE A 145 17.48 -19.81 -19.09
N ASN A 146 18.09 -19.64 -17.91
CA ASN A 146 17.78 -18.60 -16.94
C ASN A 146 16.29 -18.51 -16.56
N ILE A 147 15.66 -19.68 -16.36
CA ILE A 147 14.26 -19.82 -15.98
C ILE A 147 14.12 -20.64 -14.69
N SER A 148 13.00 -20.48 -13.97
CA SER A 148 12.73 -21.33 -12.81
C SER A 148 12.46 -22.77 -13.26
N ARG A 149 12.66 -23.74 -12.34
CA ARG A 149 12.28 -25.14 -12.60
C ARG A 149 10.79 -25.27 -12.94
N GLU A 150 9.95 -24.44 -12.31
CA GLU A 150 8.51 -24.40 -12.58
C GLU A 150 8.22 -23.94 -14.02
N THR A 151 8.84 -22.85 -14.47
CA THR A 151 8.73 -22.36 -15.85
C THR A 151 9.25 -23.41 -16.85
N LEU A 152 10.33 -24.11 -16.53
CA LEU A 152 10.83 -25.21 -17.35
C LEU A 152 9.77 -26.31 -17.50
N TYR A 153 9.16 -26.76 -16.40
CA TYR A 153 8.10 -27.77 -16.47
C TYR A 153 6.86 -27.29 -17.22
N GLN A 154 6.53 -25.99 -17.19
CA GLN A 154 5.45 -25.45 -18.02
C GLN A 154 5.77 -25.60 -19.51
N TYR A 155 6.99 -25.27 -19.94
CA TYR A 155 7.43 -25.45 -21.33
C TYR A 155 7.49 -26.92 -21.78
N LEU A 156 7.75 -27.85 -20.84
CA LEU A 156 7.73 -29.30 -21.11
C LEU A 156 6.33 -29.93 -21.04
N ARG A 157 5.34 -29.25 -20.43
CA ARG A 157 3.94 -29.70 -20.35
C ARG A 157 3.10 -29.31 -21.57
N THR A 158 3.59 -28.40 -22.41
CA THR A 158 2.81 -27.84 -23.52
C THR A 158 2.74 -28.77 -24.75
N ASP A 159 2.96 -30.08 -24.58
CA ASP A 159 2.66 -31.09 -25.59
C ASP A 159 1.21 -31.58 -25.35
N ASP A 160 0.26 -30.74 -25.79
CA ASP A 160 -1.07 -31.03 -26.34
C ASP A 160 -1.53 -29.80 -27.15
#